data_AF-A0A9N8ZGX2-F1
#
_entry.id   AF-A0A9N8ZGX2-F1
#
_cell.length_a   1.000
_cell.length_b   1.000
_cell.length_c   1.000
_cell.angle_alpha   90.00
_cell.angle_beta   90.00
_cell.angle_gamma   90.00
#
_symmetry.space_group_name_H-M   'P 1'
#
loop_
_entity.id
_entity.type
_entity.pdbx_description
1 polymer ?
#
loop_
_entity_poly.entity_id
_entity_poly.type
_entity_poly.pdbx_seq_one_letter_code
_entity_poly.pdbx_strand_id
1 'polypeptide(L)'
;MVTILKELTLSGCAFIPTDSDMKSDFYISSDNPCTIFLEQPLLLLMTEMSEANSFVLTIRSGGETGVDRAALDAVLNYNATKNLPNLDNNAKKSSSSLSVQVTGWCPKGRLADEGEIPSKYPLNETPNKEFSQKIEWNVRDADATLVLSSSTTLQPDTGTNLTLKATKKMNKPCLPIFLDGDTETNAGEVLRWMNDNNVKDLNVAGPCESYCPGIHANARHFVTSLLEMFERNNEAGLLLS
;
A
#
# COMPACT_ATOMS: atom_id res chain seq x y z
N MET A 1 -35.54 32.09 14.04
CA MET A 1 -34.65 30.94 14.20
C MET A 1 -33.36 31.31 13.50
N VAL A 2 -32.29 31.53 14.26
CA VAL A 2 -31.03 32.11 13.76
C VAL A 2 -30.26 31.03 12.99
N THR A 3 -30.13 31.21 11.68
CA THR A 3 -29.28 30.34 10.85
C THR A 3 -27.84 30.84 10.98
N ILE A 4 -27.00 30.05 11.62
CA ILE A 4 -25.57 30.32 11.72
C ILE A 4 -24.93 29.90 10.39
N LEU A 5 -24.58 30.89 9.56
CA LEU A 5 -23.74 30.69 8.38
C LEU A 5 -22.28 30.59 8.86
N LYS A 6 -21.63 29.46 8.57
CA LYS A 6 -20.17 29.33 8.74
C LYS A 6 -19.50 29.86 7.47
N GLU A 7 -18.75 30.95 7.58
CA GLU A 7 -17.85 31.41 6.51
C GLU A 7 -16.74 30.39 6.28
N LEU A 8 -16.55 29.99 5.02
CA LEU A 8 -15.36 29.29 4.55
C LEU A 8 -14.65 30.22 3.56
N THR A 9 -13.57 30.85 4.01
CA THR A 9 -12.67 31.65 3.16
C THR A 9 -11.76 30.71 2.38
N LEU A 10 -12.07 30.50 1.10
CA LEU A 10 -11.14 29.89 0.14
C LEU A 10 -10.21 30.99 -0.39
N SER A 11 -8.98 31.06 0.13
CA SER A 11 -7.94 31.92 -0.42
C SER A 11 -7.31 31.26 -1.66
N GLY A 12 -7.60 31.81 -2.84
CA GLY A 12 -6.83 31.56 -4.06
C GLY A 12 -7.64 31.01 -5.23
N CYS A 13 -8.32 31.88 -5.98
CA CYS A 13 -8.74 31.60 -7.34
C CYS A 13 -8.34 32.77 -8.24
N ALA A 14 -7.54 32.49 -9.27
CA ALA A 14 -7.60 33.23 -10.51
C ALA A 14 -8.16 32.26 -11.54
N PHE A 15 -9.45 32.36 -11.85
CA PHE A 15 -10.07 31.66 -12.96
C PHE A 15 -10.61 32.72 -13.93
N ILE A 16 -10.07 32.75 -15.14
CA ILE A 16 -10.49 33.64 -16.23
C ILE A 16 -11.50 32.84 -17.07
N PRO A 17 -12.77 33.25 -17.20
CA PRO A 17 -13.69 32.56 -18.08
C PRO A 17 -13.58 33.10 -19.50
N THR A 18 -13.28 32.20 -20.45
CA THR A 18 -13.53 32.39 -21.89
C THR A 18 -14.59 31.39 -22.31
N ASP A 19 -15.86 31.80 -22.30
CA ASP A 19 -16.77 31.71 -23.44
C ASP A 19 -18.21 31.95 -22.97
N SER A 20 -18.92 32.69 -23.81
CA SER A 20 -20.32 33.02 -23.66
C SER A 20 -21.17 31.85 -24.13
N ASP A 21 -21.73 31.07 -23.21
CA ASP A 21 -23.04 30.41 -23.32
C ASP A 21 -23.33 29.52 -22.10
N MET A 22 -23.61 30.14 -20.97
CA MET A 22 -24.45 29.55 -19.91
C MET A 22 -25.07 30.70 -19.10
N LYS A 23 -26.35 30.96 -19.35
CA LYS A 23 -27.17 31.86 -18.51
C LYS A 23 -27.69 31.09 -17.30
N SER A 24 -27.71 31.80 -16.16
CA SER A 24 -28.32 31.51 -14.83
C SER A 24 -27.64 30.37 -14.05
N ASP A 25 -26.94 30.57 -12.91
CA ASP A 25 -27.37 31.29 -11.70
C ASP A 25 -26.19 31.83 -10.85
N PHE A 26 -25.57 32.94 -11.25
CA PHE A 26 -24.56 33.62 -10.43
C PHE A 26 -24.94 35.08 -10.25
N TYR A 27 -25.12 35.53 -9.01
CA TYR A 27 -25.19 36.94 -8.65
C TYR A 27 -23.85 37.36 -8.04
N ILE A 28 -23.13 38.24 -8.73
CA ILE A 28 -21.92 38.88 -8.22
C ILE A 28 -22.32 40.28 -7.72
N SER A 29 -22.25 40.50 -6.41
CA SER A 29 -22.35 41.83 -5.82
C SER A 29 -20.99 42.52 -5.92
N SER A 30 -20.96 43.79 -6.34
CA SER A 30 -19.73 44.52 -6.65
C SER A 30 -19.02 45.17 -5.47
N ASP A 31 -19.39 44.85 -4.21
CA ASP A 31 -18.72 45.40 -3.03
C ASP A 31 -18.36 44.26 -2.04
N ASN A 32 -17.06 43.92 -1.95
CA ASN A 32 -16.39 42.94 -1.07
C ASN A 32 -16.45 41.42 -1.45
N PRO A 33 -15.46 40.60 -1.02
CA PRO A 33 -14.93 39.48 -1.82
C PRO A 33 -15.92 38.32 -1.98
N CYS A 34 -15.87 37.71 -3.17
CA CYS A 34 -16.75 36.66 -3.69
C CYS A 34 -17.25 35.66 -2.63
N THR A 35 -18.49 35.84 -2.18
CA THR A 35 -19.22 34.81 -1.43
C THR A 35 -20.03 34.00 -2.45
N ILE A 36 -19.61 32.77 -2.72
CA ILE A 36 -20.36 31.85 -3.58
C ILE A 36 -21.32 31.07 -2.68
N PHE A 37 -22.62 31.27 -2.86
CA PHE A 37 -23.65 30.45 -2.22
C PHE A 37 -23.89 29.20 -3.08
N LEU A 38 -23.43 28.04 -2.62
CA LEU A 38 -23.80 26.76 -3.22
C LEU A 38 -25.12 26.29 -2.61
N GLU A 39 -26.11 25.98 -3.46
CA GLU A 39 -27.37 25.36 -3.06
C GLU A 39 -27.11 24.05 -2.30
N GLN A 40 -27.89 23.79 -1.25
CA GLN A 40 -27.71 22.68 -0.31
C GLN A 40 -27.62 21.25 -0.89
N PRO A 41 -28.09 20.90 -2.11
CA PRO A 41 -27.90 19.54 -2.63
C PRO A 41 -26.43 19.19 -2.90
N LEU A 42 -25.59 20.17 -3.22
CA LEU A 42 -24.17 19.95 -3.56
C LEU A 42 -23.30 19.72 -2.32
N LEU A 43 -23.65 20.38 -1.20
CA LEU A 43 -22.93 20.18 0.07
C LEU A 43 -23.12 18.75 0.60
N LEU A 44 -24.31 18.16 0.38
CA LEU A 44 -24.61 16.78 0.77
C LEU A 44 -23.84 15.76 -0.09
N LEU A 45 -23.72 15.99 -1.41
CA LEU A 45 -22.86 15.15 -2.26
C LEU A 45 -21.39 15.22 -1.87
N MET A 46 -20.89 16.40 -1.49
CA MET A 46 -19.50 16.56 -1.03
C MET A 46 -19.27 15.97 0.37
N THR A 47 -20.31 15.87 1.21
CA THR A 47 -20.22 15.20 2.53
C THR A 47 -20.45 13.70 2.45
N GLU A 48 -21.18 13.19 1.46
CA GLU A 48 -21.31 11.75 1.19
C GLU A 48 -20.06 11.16 0.52
N MET A 49 -19.25 11.99 -0.17
CA MET A 49 -17.90 11.61 -0.61
C MET A 49 -16.86 11.60 0.54
N SER A 50 -17.28 11.93 1.77
CA SER A 50 -16.44 11.95 2.98
C SER A 50 -16.72 10.76 3.91
N GLU A 51 -17.43 9.71 3.46
CA GLU A 51 -17.22 8.41 4.08
C GLU A 51 -15.83 7.94 3.66
N ALA A 52 -14.88 8.00 4.62
CA ALA A 52 -13.50 7.64 4.42
C ALA A 52 -13.41 6.27 3.72
N ASN A 53 -13.10 6.29 2.43
CA ASN A 53 -12.90 5.08 1.65
C ASN A 53 -11.67 4.39 2.24
N SER A 54 -11.89 3.49 3.21
CA SER A 54 -10.81 2.84 3.93
C SER A 54 -10.18 1.81 3.00
N PHE A 55 -8.98 2.11 2.49
CA PHE A 55 -8.26 1.17 1.65
C PHE A 55 -7.59 0.12 2.54
N VAL A 56 -7.88 -1.14 2.24
CA VAL A 56 -7.25 -2.27 2.91
C VAL A 56 -6.27 -2.91 1.93
N LEU A 57 -4.98 -2.86 2.26
CA LEU A 57 -3.93 -3.59 1.56
C LEU A 57 -3.50 -4.77 2.44
N THR A 58 -3.47 -5.96 1.86
CA THR A 58 -2.92 -7.16 2.51
C THR A 58 -1.53 -7.43 1.95
N ILE A 59 -0.53 -7.51 2.82
CA ILE A 59 0.80 -8.02 2.49
C ILE A 59 0.88 -9.48 2.92
N ARG A 60 1.15 -10.35 1.95
CA ARG A 60 1.29 -11.78 2.14
C ARG A 60 2.75 -12.19 2.01
N SER A 61 3.23 -13.06 2.91
CA SER A 61 4.58 -13.62 2.77
C SER A 61 4.77 -14.94 3.51
N GLY A 62 5.83 -15.69 3.17
CA GLY A 62 6.05 -17.06 3.62
C GLY A 62 6.91 -17.24 4.87
N GLY A 63 7.37 -16.16 5.50
CA GLY A 63 8.10 -16.17 6.77
C GLY A 63 9.56 -16.66 6.74
N GLU A 64 10.11 -16.97 5.56
CA GLU A 64 11.54 -17.31 5.43
C GLU A 64 12.42 -16.12 5.86
N THR A 65 13.69 -16.37 6.22
CA THR A 65 14.67 -15.29 6.36
C THR A 65 14.79 -14.48 5.06
N GLY A 66 15.40 -13.28 5.13
CA GLY A 66 15.55 -12.42 3.96
C GLY A 66 14.26 -11.67 3.62
N VAL A 67 13.83 -11.71 2.36
CA VAL A 67 12.72 -10.89 1.85
C VAL A 67 11.39 -11.18 2.57
N ASP A 68 11.11 -12.45 2.85
CA ASP A 68 9.84 -12.84 3.44
C ASP A 68 9.62 -12.16 4.81
N ARG A 69 10.55 -12.35 5.76
CA ARG A 69 10.52 -11.68 7.08
C ARG A 69 10.62 -10.17 6.96
N ALA A 70 11.34 -9.65 5.98
CA ALA A 70 11.48 -8.20 5.78
C ALA A 70 10.13 -7.54 5.46
N ALA A 71 9.32 -8.17 4.60
CA ALA A 71 7.97 -7.70 4.31
C ALA A 71 7.07 -7.72 5.55
N LEU A 72 7.12 -8.81 6.33
CA LEU A 72 6.36 -8.94 7.57
C LEU A 72 6.78 -7.89 8.62
N ASP A 73 8.08 -7.70 8.81
CA ASP A 73 8.63 -6.72 9.75
C ASP A 73 8.31 -5.29 9.30
N ALA A 74 8.33 -4.97 8.00
CA ALA A 74 7.97 -3.66 7.49
C ALA A 74 6.53 -3.30 7.85
N VAL A 75 5.57 -4.21 7.61
CA VAL A 75 4.14 -3.98 7.90
C VAL A 75 3.89 -3.87 9.41
N LEU A 76 4.48 -4.77 10.21
CA LEU A 76 4.31 -4.72 11.67
C LEU A 76 4.85 -3.41 12.25
N ASN A 77 6.00 -2.93 11.76
CA ASN A 77 6.57 -1.66 12.21
C ASN A 77 5.74 -0.47 11.71
N TYR A 78 5.30 -0.48 10.45
CA TYR A 78 4.43 0.55 9.89
C TYR A 78 3.12 0.68 10.70
N ASN A 79 2.49 -0.45 11.05
CA ASN A 79 1.30 -0.43 11.88
C ASN A 79 1.59 0.03 13.32
N ALA A 80 2.76 -0.30 13.87
CA ALA A 80 3.14 0.16 15.21
C ALA A 80 3.35 1.68 15.26
N THR A 81 3.98 2.28 14.25
CA THR A 81 4.19 3.74 14.18
C THR A 81 2.89 4.51 14.08
N LYS A 82 1.87 3.95 13.43
CA LYS A 82 0.52 4.55 13.32
C LYS A 82 -0.30 4.46 14.60
N ASN A 83 0.01 3.52 15.48
CA ASN A 83 -0.70 3.32 16.75
C ASN A 83 -0.04 4.06 17.95
N LEU A 84 1.04 4.81 17.73
CA LEU A 84 1.65 5.61 18.78
C LEU A 84 0.75 6.81 19.15
N PRO A 85 0.51 7.07 20.45
CA PRO A 85 -0.21 8.25 20.88
C PRO A 85 0.57 9.50 20.48
N ASN A 86 -0.08 10.45 19.78
CA ASN A 86 0.47 11.77 19.52
C ASN A 86 0.90 12.39 20.85
N LEU A 87 2.21 12.61 21.02
CA LEU A 87 2.77 13.31 22.18
C LEU A 87 2.47 14.81 22.14
N ASP A 88 1.96 15.33 21.02
CA ASP A 88 1.41 16.66 20.89
C ASP A 88 -0.13 16.63 20.88
N ASN A 89 -0.73 17.20 21.92
CA ASN A 89 -2.20 17.34 22.02
C ASN A 89 -2.82 18.28 20.96
N ASN A 90 -2.06 18.66 19.93
CA ASN A 90 -2.45 19.59 18.86
C ASN A 90 -2.27 19.02 17.43
N ALA A 91 -1.59 17.89 17.22
CA ALA A 91 -1.68 17.21 15.92
C ALA A 91 -3.02 16.49 15.87
N LYS A 92 -3.85 16.89 14.89
CA LYS A 92 -4.97 16.08 14.42
C LYS A 92 -4.50 14.63 14.34
N LYS A 93 -5.17 13.73 15.06
CA LYS A 93 -5.00 12.28 14.91
C LYS A 93 -5.08 12.02 13.41
N SER A 94 -3.94 11.72 12.78
CA SER A 94 -3.92 11.48 11.34
C SER A 94 -4.78 10.26 11.14
N SER A 95 -5.98 10.47 10.62
CA SER A 95 -6.93 9.41 10.33
C SER A 95 -6.42 8.75 9.05
N SER A 96 -5.30 8.03 9.19
CA SER A 96 -4.69 7.23 8.13
C SER A 96 -5.80 6.39 7.51
N SER A 97 -6.11 6.64 6.24
CA SER A 97 -7.14 5.94 5.48
C SER A 97 -6.68 4.54 5.04
N LEU A 98 -5.38 4.23 5.23
CA LEU A 98 -4.76 2.98 4.83
C LEU A 98 -4.68 2.01 6.02
N SER A 99 -5.40 0.90 5.91
CA SER A 99 -5.21 -0.25 6.79
C SER A 99 -4.34 -1.28 6.08
N VAL A 100 -3.19 -1.61 6.67
CA VAL A 100 -2.31 -2.66 6.13
C VAL A 100 -2.42 -3.92 6.97
N GLN A 101 -2.90 -5.01 6.36
CA GLN A 101 -2.95 -6.33 6.97
C GLN A 101 -1.72 -7.13 6.58
N VAL A 102 -1.34 -8.07 7.44
CA VAL A 102 -0.26 -9.02 7.17
C VAL A 102 -0.78 -10.45 7.35
N THR A 103 -0.45 -11.32 6.42
CA THR A 103 -0.86 -12.73 6.42
C THR A 103 0.17 -13.60 5.67
N GLY A 104 -0.09 -14.89 5.61
CA GLY A 104 0.60 -15.79 4.70
C GLY A 104 0.60 -17.24 5.16
N TRP A 105 1.21 -18.07 4.32
CA TRP A 105 1.37 -19.50 4.54
C TRP A 105 2.83 -19.82 4.88
N CYS A 106 3.03 -20.58 5.94
CA CYS A 106 4.34 -21.11 6.33
C CYS A 106 4.29 -22.64 6.38
N PRO A 107 5.44 -23.35 6.30
CA PRO A 107 5.47 -24.79 6.46
C PRO A 107 4.88 -25.26 7.81
N LYS A 108 4.36 -26.49 7.86
CA LYS A 108 3.95 -27.12 9.12
C LYS A 108 5.06 -27.10 10.16
N GLY A 109 4.74 -26.74 11.40
CA GLY A 109 5.70 -26.50 12.47
C GLY A 109 6.48 -25.19 12.29
N ARG A 110 5.98 -24.27 11.45
CA ARG A 110 6.55 -22.94 11.20
C ARG A 110 8.03 -22.99 10.82
N LEU A 111 8.42 -23.94 9.97
CA LEU A 111 9.82 -24.13 9.59
C LEU A 111 10.31 -23.01 8.66
N ALA A 112 11.55 -22.58 8.86
CA ALA A 112 12.35 -21.79 7.95
C ALA A 112 13.79 -22.33 7.93
N ASP A 113 14.61 -21.87 6.98
CA ASP A 113 15.99 -22.36 6.81
C ASP A 113 16.83 -22.19 8.08
N GLU A 114 16.68 -21.05 8.76
CA GLU A 114 17.43 -20.69 9.98
C GLU A 114 16.61 -20.92 11.27
N GLY A 115 15.75 -21.93 11.28
CA GLY A 115 14.98 -22.34 12.45
C GLY A 115 13.49 -22.01 12.38
N GLU A 116 12.82 -21.94 13.54
CA GLU A 116 11.38 -21.71 13.61
C GLU A 116 11.00 -20.25 13.33
N ILE A 117 9.94 -20.03 12.56
CA ILE A 117 9.38 -18.72 12.28
C ILE A 117 8.66 -18.20 13.54
N PRO A 118 9.09 -17.05 14.09
CA PRO A 118 8.52 -16.48 15.31
C PRO A 118 6.99 -16.36 15.29
N SER A 119 6.34 -16.61 16.44
CA SER A 119 4.88 -16.54 16.59
C SER A 119 4.29 -15.12 16.45
N LYS A 120 5.13 -14.08 16.54
CA LYS A 120 4.71 -12.68 16.27
C LYS A 120 4.20 -12.46 14.85
N TYR A 121 4.56 -13.34 13.91
CA TYR A 121 4.10 -13.26 12.52
C TYR A 121 2.77 -14.01 12.34
N PRO A 122 1.69 -13.35 11.90
CA PRO A 122 0.36 -13.96 11.77
C PRO A 122 0.26 -14.83 10.50
N LEU A 123 1.03 -15.92 10.50
CA LEU A 123 1.08 -16.89 9.40
C LEU A 123 0.29 -18.15 9.76
N ASN A 124 -0.37 -18.70 8.76
CA ASN A 124 -1.06 -19.98 8.81
C ASN A 124 -0.12 -21.10 8.37
N GLU A 125 -0.16 -22.23 9.06
CA GLU A 125 0.62 -23.40 8.65
C GLU A 125 -0.06 -24.13 7.48
N THR A 126 0.75 -24.56 6.52
CA THR A 126 0.31 -25.53 5.52
C THR A 126 0.19 -26.94 6.15
N PRO A 127 -0.56 -27.87 5.54
CA PRO A 127 -0.66 -29.24 6.05
C PRO A 127 0.68 -30.00 6.08
N ASN A 128 1.62 -29.65 5.18
CA ASN A 128 2.93 -30.30 5.07
C ASN A 128 4.07 -29.34 5.39
N LYS A 129 5.25 -29.93 5.63
CA LYS A 129 6.51 -29.23 5.91
C LYS A 129 7.24 -28.74 4.65
N GLU A 130 6.77 -29.14 3.47
CA GLU A 130 7.42 -28.84 2.20
C GLU A 130 7.29 -27.35 1.84
N PHE A 131 8.43 -26.69 1.59
CA PHE A 131 8.46 -25.28 1.18
C PHE A 131 7.72 -25.03 -0.13
N SER A 132 7.69 -25.99 -1.05
CA SER A 132 6.94 -25.85 -2.30
C SER A 132 5.45 -25.58 -2.05
N GLN A 133 4.85 -26.21 -1.03
CA GLN A 133 3.43 -26.02 -0.72
C GLN A 133 3.14 -24.60 -0.21
N LYS A 134 3.96 -24.07 0.72
CA LYS A 134 3.78 -22.70 1.23
C LYS A 134 3.96 -21.66 0.12
N ILE A 135 4.92 -21.88 -0.78
CA ILE A 135 5.17 -21.00 -1.93
C ILE A 135 3.97 -21.01 -2.87
N GLU A 136 3.49 -22.20 -3.28
CA GLU A 136 2.33 -22.30 -4.17
C GLU A 136 1.09 -21.67 -3.55
N TRP A 137 0.84 -21.85 -2.24
CA TRP A 137 -0.34 -21.29 -1.58
C TRP A 137 -0.26 -19.78 -1.39
N ASN A 138 0.94 -19.23 -1.12
CA ASN A 138 1.12 -17.78 -1.06
C ASN A 138 0.90 -17.12 -2.43
N VAL A 139 1.31 -17.75 -3.53
CA VAL A 139 1.02 -17.26 -4.89
C VAL A 139 -0.46 -17.43 -5.24
N ARG A 140 -1.07 -18.57 -4.89
CA ARG A 140 -2.48 -18.87 -5.18
C ARG A 140 -3.43 -17.85 -4.56
N ASP A 141 -3.20 -17.53 -3.29
CA ASP A 141 -4.12 -16.75 -2.46
C ASP A 141 -3.89 -15.24 -2.50
N ALA A 142 -2.85 -14.78 -3.20
CA ALA A 142 -2.62 -13.36 -3.49
C ALA A 142 -3.19 -12.96 -4.85
N ASP A 143 -3.50 -11.69 -5.04
CA ASP A 143 -3.87 -11.14 -6.34
C ASP A 143 -2.67 -11.12 -7.29
N ALA A 144 -1.50 -10.76 -6.75
CA ALA A 144 -0.25 -10.68 -7.49
C ALA A 144 0.97 -10.96 -6.61
N THR A 145 2.13 -11.19 -7.24
CA THR A 145 3.40 -11.41 -6.52
C THR A 145 4.47 -10.40 -6.92
N LEU A 146 4.98 -9.66 -5.94
CA LEU A 146 6.19 -8.86 -6.05
C LEU A 146 7.39 -9.71 -5.64
N VAL A 147 8.35 -9.86 -6.56
CA VAL A 147 9.61 -10.57 -6.31
C VAL A 147 10.72 -9.55 -6.13
N LEU A 148 11.29 -9.44 -4.92
CA LEU A 148 12.39 -8.55 -4.63
C LEU A 148 13.71 -9.30 -4.69
N SER A 149 14.70 -8.74 -5.37
CA SER A 149 16.03 -9.32 -5.54
C SER A 149 17.11 -8.25 -5.46
N SER A 150 18.37 -8.67 -5.32
CA SER A 150 19.55 -7.82 -5.54
C SER A 150 20.31 -8.30 -6.77
N SER A 151 20.83 -7.37 -7.57
CA SER A 151 21.71 -7.61 -8.71
C SER A 151 23.04 -8.25 -8.32
N THR A 152 23.38 -8.25 -7.03
CA THR A 152 24.51 -9.03 -6.50
C THR A 152 24.27 -10.54 -6.61
N THR A 153 23.01 -10.98 -6.75
CA THR A 153 22.66 -12.38 -7.03
C THR A 153 22.53 -12.60 -8.53
N LEU A 154 23.40 -13.45 -9.09
CA LEU A 154 23.38 -13.78 -10.53
C LEU A 154 22.18 -14.66 -10.92
N GLN A 155 21.65 -15.43 -9.98
CA GLN A 155 20.51 -16.31 -10.18
C GLN A 155 19.57 -16.23 -8.97
N PRO A 156 18.26 -16.44 -9.16
CA PRO A 156 17.36 -16.61 -8.02
C PRO A 156 17.69 -17.89 -7.27
N ASP A 157 17.47 -17.91 -5.95
CA ASP A 157 17.56 -19.12 -5.15
C ASP A 157 16.42 -20.12 -5.50
N THR A 158 16.44 -21.28 -4.86
CA THR A 158 15.43 -22.33 -5.11
C THR A 158 14.02 -21.83 -4.79
N GLY A 159 13.85 -21.10 -3.68
CA GLY A 159 12.56 -20.56 -3.26
C GLY A 159 12.00 -19.54 -4.26
N THR A 160 12.81 -18.56 -4.65
CA THR A 160 12.44 -17.52 -5.61
C THR A 160 12.12 -18.11 -6.98
N ASN A 161 12.93 -19.08 -7.45
CA ASN A 161 12.63 -19.80 -8.70
C ASN A 161 11.31 -20.57 -8.64
N LEU A 162 10.98 -21.19 -7.49
CA LEU A 162 9.69 -21.85 -7.30
C LEU A 162 8.54 -20.84 -7.31
N THR A 163 8.71 -19.65 -6.72
CA THR A 163 7.73 -18.56 -6.78
C THR A 163 7.46 -18.14 -8.23
N LEU A 164 8.51 -17.86 -9.01
CA LEU A 164 8.39 -17.48 -10.43
C LEU A 164 7.72 -18.57 -11.27
N LYS A 165 8.00 -19.85 -10.98
CA LYS A 165 7.34 -20.98 -11.64
C LYS A 165 5.87 -21.08 -11.25
N ALA A 166 5.54 -20.87 -9.97
CA ALA A 166 4.18 -20.91 -9.46
C ALA A 166 3.31 -19.79 -10.06
N THR A 167 3.82 -18.56 -10.12
CA THR A 167 3.09 -17.43 -10.73
C THR A 167 2.78 -17.69 -12.19
N LYS A 168 3.78 -18.18 -12.95
CA LYS A 168 3.59 -18.59 -14.35
C LYS A 168 2.58 -19.73 -14.50
N LYS A 169 2.68 -20.77 -13.67
CA LYS A 169 1.78 -21.94 -13.67
C LYS A 169 0.33 -21.55 -13.39
N MET A 170 0.11 -20.56 -12.53
CA MET A 170 -1.22 -20.10 -12.10
C MET A 170 -1.73 -18.88 -12.87
N ASN A 171 -0.96 -18.37 -13.84
CA ASN A 171 -1.25 -17.14 -14.58
C ASN A 171 -1.54 -15.94 -13.66
N LYS A 172 -0.76 -15.80 -12.58
CA LYS A 172 -0.84 -14.68 -11.63
C LYS A 172 0.13 -13.57 -12.05
N PRO A 173 -0.27 -12.29 -11.98
CA PRO A 173 0.64 -11.17 -12.20
C PRO A 173 1.86 -11.27 -11.29
N CYS A 174 3.04 -11.03 -11.87
CA CYS A 174 4.30 -11.13 -11.18
C CYS A 174 5.21 -9.97 -11.62
N LEU A 175 5.71 -9.20 -10.67
CA LEU A 175 6.65 -8.09 -10.93
C LEU A 175 7.97 -8.34 -10.19
N PRO A 176 9.07 -8.59 -10.92
CA PRO A 176 10.40 -8.61 -10.35
C PRO A 176 10.97 -7.19 -10.19
N ILE A 177 11.51 -6.85 -9.02
CA ILE A 177 12.20 -5.59 -8.76
C ILE A 177 13.60 -5.87 -8.20
N PHE A 178 14.60 -5.20 -8.76
CA PHE A 178 15.95 -5.16 -8.21
C PHE A 178 16.09 -3.98 -7.24
N LEU A 179 16.50 -4.29 -6.00
CA LEU A 179 16.59 -3.33 -4.90
C LEU A 179 17.82 -2.42 -4.94
N ASP A 180 18.72 -2.60 -5.91
CA ASP A 180 19.91 -1.74 -6.05
C ASP A 180 19.62 -0.44 -6.80
N GLY A 181 18.41 -0.29 -7.34
CA GLY A 181 17.93 0.93 -7.98
C GLY A 181 17.43 1.98 -6.99
N ASP A 182 16.92 3.09 -7.53
CA ASP A 182 16.30 4.15 -6.72
C ASP A 182 14.97 3.67 -6.11
N THR A 183 14.86 3.77 -4.78
CA THR A 183 13.69 3.29 -4.02
C THR A 183 12.39 3.95 -4.45
N GLU A 184 12.36 5.27 -4.63
CA GLU A 184 11.12 6.01 -4.95
C GLU A 184 10.65 5.67 -6.37
N THR A 185 11.57 5.57 -7.33
CA THR A 185 11.28 5.16 -8.71
C THR A 185 10.70 3.74 -8.75
N ASN A 186 11.37 2.79 -8.08
CA ASN A 186 10.91 1.40 -8.00
C ASN A 186 9.56 1.30 -7.28
N ALA A 187 9.35 2.04 -6.18
CA ALA A 187 8.06 2.06 -5.48
C ALA A 187 6.95 2.62 -6.37
N GLY A 188 7.21 3.70 -7.10
CA GLY A 188 6.25 4.27 -8.06
C GLY A 188 5.91 3.30 -9.19
N GLU A 189 6.86 2.51 -9.67
CA GLU A 189 6.61 1.42 -10.63
C GLU A 189 5.69 0.35 -10.05
N VAL A 190 6.00 -0.14 -8.84
CA VAL A 190 5.19 -1.15 -8.15
C VAL A 190 3.76 -0.64 -7.95
N LEU A 191 3.57 0.60 -7.50
CA LEU A 191 2.24 1.15 -7.27
C LEU A 191 1.41 1.28 -8.55
N ARG A 192 2.01 1.73 -9.66
CA ARG A 192 1.32 1.75 -10.96
C ARG A 192 0.91 0.34 -11.38
N TRP A 193 1.83 -0.61 -11.29
CA TRP A 193 1.55 -2.01 -11.61
C TRP A 193 0.48 -2.63 -10.72
N MET A 194 0.47 -2.32 -9.41
CA MET A 194 -0.58 -2.75 -8.49
C MET A 194 -1.95 -2.20 -8.89
N ASN A 195 -2.01 -0.92 -9.28
CA ASN A 195 -3.25 -0.30 -9.76
C ASN A 195 -3.76 -0.98 -11.03
N ASP A 196 -2.89 -1.16 -12.03
CA ASP A 196 -3.23 -1.80 -13.31
C ASP A 196 -3.74 -3.25 -13.15
N ASN A 197 -3.33 -3.92 -12.07
CA ASN A 197 -3.72 -5.30 -11.76
C ASN A 197 -4.78 -5.39 -10.63
N ASN A 198 -5.31 -4.26 -10.14
CA ASN A 198 -6.28 -4.18 -9.04
C ASN A 198 -5.86 -5.00 -7.80
N VAL A 199 -4.59 -4.87 -7.41
CA VAL A 199 -3.97 -5.66 -6.34
C VAL A 199 -4.41 -5.16 -4.97
N LYS A 200 -5.04 -6.05 -4.18
CA LYS A 200 -5.42 -5.81 -2.78
C LYS A 200 -4.74 -6.79 -1.82
N ASP A 201 -4.35 -7.97 -2.31
CA ASP A 201 -3.48 -8.93 -1.61
C ASP A 201 -2.19 -9.11 -2.42
N LEU A 202 -1.09 -8.53 -1.93
CA LEU A 202 0.22 -8.59 -2.55
C LEU A 202 1.10 -9.60 -1.83
N ASN A 203 1.44 -10.70 -2.51
CA ASN A 203 2.50 -11.60 -2.05
C ASN A 203 3.86 -10.95 -2.30
N VAL A 204 4.70 -10.87 -1.27
CA VAL A 204 6.08 -10.40 -1.36
C VAL A 204 7.03 -11.55 -1.07
N ALA A 205 7.91 -11.83 -2.02
CA ALA A 205 8.85 -12.95 -2.00
C ALA A 205 10.22 -12.56 -2.56
N GLY A 206 11.23 -13.36 -2.26
CA GLY A 206 12.59 -13.17 -2.75
C GLY A 206 13.57 -14.09 -2.02
N PRO A 207 14.89 -13.88 -2.20
CA PRO A 207 15.88 -14.80 -1.67
C PRO A 207 15.96 -14.75 -0.14
N CYS A 208 16.38 -15.87 0.44
CA CYS A 208 16.67 -15.95 1.87
C CYS A 208 17.97 -15.20 2.25
N GLU A 209 18.12 -14.88 3.54
CA GLU A 209 19.25 -14.07 4.02
C GLU A 209 20.60 -14.79 3.85
N SER A 210 20.62 -16.11 4.03
CA SER A 210 21.83 -16.92 3.85
C SER A 210 22.28 -16.99 2.39
N TYR A 211 21.35 -16.87 1.43
CA TYR A 211 21.65 -16.81 0.01
C TYR A 211 22.07 -15.40 -0.46
N CYS A 212 21.39 -14.36 0.04
CA CYS A 212 21.67 -12.97 -0.31
C CYS A 212 21.83 -12.12 0.97
N PRO A 213 23.03 -12.08 1.57
CA PRO A 213 23.26 -11.31 2.79
C PRO A 213 22.92 -9.83 2.63
N GLY A 214 22.21 -9.26 3.60
CA GLY A 214 21.72 -7.88 3.59
C GLY A 214 20.37 -7.69 2.89
N ILE A 215 19.82 -8.72 2.24
CA ILE A 215 18.54 -8.59 1.52
C ILE A 215 17.38 -8.27 2.46
N HIS A 216 17.37 -8.78 3.70
CA HIS A 216 16.34 -8.45 4.67
C HIS A 216 16.27 -6.94 4.92
N ALA A 217 17.41 -6.31 5.18
CA ALA A 217 17.47 -4.88 5.48
C ALA A 217 16.98 -4.03 4.29
N ASN A 218 17.44 -4.37 3.09
CA ASN A 218 17.06 -3.66 1.86
C ASN A 218 15.58 -3.84 1.53
N ALA A 219 15.06 -5.06 1.60
CA ALA A 219 13.65 -5.35 1.35
C ALA A 219 12.75 -4.69 2.38
N ARG A 220 13.15 -4.67 3.65
CA ARG A 220 12.37 -4.03 4.73
C ARG A 220 12.29 -2.53 4.49
N HIS A 221 13.41 -1.90 4.12
CA HIS A 221 13.42 -0.48 3.78
C HIS A 221 12.50 -0.19 2.59
N PHE A 222 12.65 -0.96 1.50
CA PHE A 222 11.84 -0.80 0.30
C PHE A 222 10.33 -0.96 0.56
N VAL A 223 9.91 -2.03 1.26
CA VAL A 223 8.49 -2.26 1.57
C VAL A 223 7.95 -1.15 2.48
N THR A 224 8.75 -0.63 3.41
CA THR A 224 8.35 0.51 4.25
C THR A 224 8.09 1.75 3.38
N SER A 225 9.02 2.10 2.50
CA SER A 225 8.85 3.24 1.58
C SER A 225 7.68 3.07 0.61
N LEU A 226 7.44 1.83 0.13
CA LEU A 226 6.29 1.49 -0.69
C LEU A 226 4.97 1.77 0.03
N LEU A 227 4.83 1.35 1.29
CA LEU A 227 3.64 1.58 2.10
C LEU A 227 3.42 3.07 2.39
N GLU A 228 4.49 3.79 2.72
CA GLU A 228 4.43 5.25 2.93
C GLU A 228 4.02 5.98 1.65
N MET A 229 4.55 5.59 0.49
CA MET A 229 4.16 6.17 -0.80
C MET A 229 2.72 5.82 -1.17
N PHE A 230 2.28 4.58 -0.89
CA PHE A 230 0.90 4.15 -1.12
C PHE A 230 -0.09 4.99 -0.31
N GLU A 231 0.21 5.22 0.96
CA GLU A 231 -0.60 6.09 1.82
C GLU A 231 -0.65 7.53 1.29
N ARG A 232 0.50 8.13 0.95
CA ARG A 232 0.56 9.48 0.36
C ARG A 232 -0.29 9.59 -0.90
N ASN A 233 -0.22 8.60 -1.80
CA ASN A 233 -1.00 8.59 -3.04
C ASN A 233 -2.50 8.41 -2.79
N ASN A 234 -2.88 7.61 -1.79
CA ASN A 234 -4.27 7.46 -1.36
C ASN A 234 -4.82 8.77 -0.78
N GLU A 235 -4.08 9.43 0.10
CA GLU A 235 -4.47 10.73 0.69
C GLU A 235 -4.60 11.82 -0.38
N ALA A 236 -3.78 11.78 -1.43
CA ALA A 236 -3.83 12.71 -2.55
C ALA A 236 -4.89 12.35 -3.62
N GLY A 237 -5.61 11.22 -3.49
CA GLY A 237 -6.57 10.76 -4.50
C GLY A 237 -5.94 10.36 -5.84
N LEU A 238 -4.65 9.99 -5.83
CA LEU A 238 -3.85 9.69 -7.03
C LEU A 238 -3.91 8.22 -7.46
N LEU A 239 -4.55 7.36 -6.65
CA LEU A 239 -4.89 5.99 -7.05
C LEU A 239 -6.30 6.03 -7.66
N LEU A 240 -6.35 6.37 -8.95
CA LEU A 240 -7.60 6.50 -9.71
C LEU A 240 -8.03 5.15 -10.31
N SER A 241 -9.25 4.76 -9.93
CA SER A 241 -10.20 3.82 -10.53
C SER A 241 -9.76 2.38 -10.81
#